data_AF-A0A7Y6VG38-F1
#
_entry.id   AF-A0A7Y6VG38-F1
#
_cell.length_a   1.000
_cell.length_b   1.000
_cell.length_c   1.000
_cell.angle_alpha   90.00
_cell.angle_beta   90.00
_cell.angle_gamma   90.00
#
_symmetry.space_group_name_H-M   'P 1'
#
loop_
_entity.id
_entity.type
_entity.pdbx_description
1 polymer ?
#
loop_
_entity_poly.entity_id
_entity_poly.type
_entity_poly.pdbx_seq_one_letter_code
_entity_poly.pdbx_strand_id
1 'polypeptide(L)'
;MRRNYSKVIEEMRTIHGLNLVAIGQRIGTDPRTVGKWAQGKHQPNKDSRKKINNLYREVKQSMTTQTTIEPFEDFYDWSKMKKKKPTTEVIATQQFGNKSFEIYGNKDNPLFIAVEVAEMIEVQNTTDLLKRIDEDEKLTYVISRAGQKREVNMLTEFGLYEVLFQSRKPKAKEFKKVVKNILKEIRVNGYYMQGELIQDQPTQSAIELNSDMAYIKNRLAELQSMTTMADIKIGLAKTYRIAELMED
;
A
#
# COMPACT_ATOMS: atom_id res chain seq x y z
N MET A 1 20.03 -8.20 -11.10
CA MET A 1 20.34 -6.82 -11.58
C MET A 1 21.85 -6.59 -11.62
N ARG A 2 22.40 -5.98 -12.68
CA ARG A 2 23.80 -5.56 -12.75
C ARG A 2 23.93 -4.15 -12.14
N ARG A 3 24.81 -3.96 -11.16
CA ARG A 3 25.02 -2.67 -10.47
C ARG A 3 25.68 -1.65 -11.42
N ASN A 4 25.18 -0.41 -11.44
CA ASN A 4 25.75 0.69 -12.23
C ASN A 4 26.88 1.37 -11.44
N TYR A 5 28.14 1.06 -11.79
CA TYR A 5 29.31 1.55 -11.05
C TYR A 5 29.63 3.03 -11.28
N SER A 6 29.17 3.61 -12.39
CA SER A 6 29.31 5.05 -12.63
C SER A 6 28.52 5.85 -11.59
N LYS A 7 27.27 5.43 -11.34
CA LYS A 7 26.41 6.03 -10.31
C LYS A 7 26.97 5.83 -8.89
N VAL A 8 27.50 4.64 -8.59
CA VAL A 8 28.13 4.33 -7.29
C VAL A 8 29.33 5.23 -7.01
N ILE A 9 30.19 5.46 -8.01
CA ILE A 9 31.35 6.35 -7.86
C ILE A 9 30.87 7.80 -7.68
N GLU A 10 29.83 8.22 -8.38
CA GLU A 10 29.32 9.58 -8.26
C GLU A 10 28.62 9.85 -6.93
N GLU A 11 27.88 8.88 -6.40
CA GLU A 11 27.34 8.94 -5.03
C GLU A 11 28.46 9.10 -3.99
N MET A 12 29.59 8.38 -4.10
CA MET A 12 30.74 8.59 -3.20
C MET A 12 31.35 9.98 -3.29
N ARG A 13 31.27 10.63 -4.46
CA ARG A 13 31.77 11.98 -4.67
C ARG A 13 30.84 13.05 -4.14
N THR A 14 29.55 12.93 -4.43
CA THR A 14 28.56 13.97 -4.14
C THR A 14 28.01 13.86 -2.72
N ILE A 15 27.69 12.64 -2.27
CA ILE A 15 27.07 12.42 -0.96
C ILE A 15 28.13 12.32 0.13
N HIS A 16 29.24 11.64 -0.17
CA HIS A 16 30.26 11.33 0.82
C HIS A 16 31.54 12.19 0.71
N GLY A 17 31.59 13.11 -0.25
CA GLY A 17 32.69 14.07 -0.39
C GLY A 17 34.04 13.48 -0.79
N LEU A 18 34.13 12.21 -1.21
CA LEU A 18 35.39 11.65 -1.67
C LEU A 18 35.72 12.16 -3.07
N ASN A 19 36.89 12.76 -3.27
CA ASN A 19 37.35 13.08 -4.62
C ASN A 19 37.85 11.81 -5.36
N LEU A 20 37.97 11.88 -6.70
CA LEU A 20 38.41 10.74 -7.52
C LEU A 20 39.80 10.21 -7.15
N VAL A 21 40.67 11.10 -6.65
CA VAL A 21 42.02 10.75 -6.22
C VAL A 21 41.99 9.89 -4.95
N ALA A 22 41.20 10.29 -3.96
CA ALA A 22 40.99 9.54 -2.72
C ALA A 22 40.35 8.18 -2.99
N ILE A 23 39.37 8.11 -3.90
CA ILE A 23 38.75 6.84 -4.31
C ILE A 23 39.81 5.93 -4.95
N GLY A 24 40.58 6.46 -5.91
CA GLY A 24 41.65 5.72 -6.59
C GLY A 24 42.71 5.18 -5.63
N GLN A 25 43.20 6.02 -4.72
CA GLN A 25 44.19 5.61 -3.71
C GLN A 25 43.66 4.51 -2.80
N ARG A 26 42.41 4.63 -2.33
CA ARG A 26 41.80 3.65 -1.41
C ARG A 26 41.51 2.30 -2.07
N ILE A 27 41.21 2.28 -3.37
CA ILE A 27 41.02 1.02 -4.12
C ILE A 27 42.29 0.55 -4.84
N GLY A 28 43.42 1.23 -4.67
CA GLY A 28 44.69 0.92 -5.34
C GLY A 28 44.59 0.95 -6.87
N THR A 29 43.84 1.91 -7.42
CA THR A 29 43.65 2.10 -8.88
C THR A 29 43.97 3.54 -9.26
N ASP A 30 44.58 3.74 -10.43
CA ASP A 30 44.88 5.08 -10.95
C ASP A 30 43.59 5.96 -11.00
N PRO A 31 43.60 7.16 -10.39
CA PRO A 31 42.43 8.05 -10.34
C PRO A 31 41.84 8.43 -11.70
N ARG A 32 42.63 8.46 -12.78
CA ARG A 32 42.14 8.74 -14.13
C ARG A 32 41.29 7.58 -14.65
N THR A 33 41.65 6.35 -14.28
CA THR A 33 40.85 5.15 -14.58
C THR A 33 39.52 5.19 -13.84
N VAL A 34 39.53 5.59 -12.56
CA VAL A 34 38.31 5.80 -11.77
C VAL A 34 37.44 6.91 -12.39
N GLY A 35 38.05 7.99 -12.88
CA GLY A 35 37.34 9.05 -13.61
C GLY A 35 36.66 8.56 -14.88
N LYS A 36 37.31 7.68 -15.66
CA LYS A 36 36.69 7.05 -16.84
C LYS A 36 35.50 6.16 -16.47
N TRP A 37 35.51 5.52 -15.30
CA TRP A 37 34.38 4.75 -14.78
C TRP A 37 33.23 5.64 -14.31
N ALA A 38 33.53 6.74 -13.60
CA ALA A 38 32.52 7.73 -13.18
C ALA A 38 31.78 8.33 -14.37
N GLN A 39 32.49 8.64 -15.45
CA GLN A 39 31.93 9.15 -16.70
C GLN A 39 31.21 8.07 -17.55
N GLY A 40 31.20 6.80 -17.11
CA GLY A 40 30.57 5.70 -17.85
C GLY A 40 31.30 5.26 -19.12
N LYS A 41 32.45 5.86 -19.45
CA LYS A 41 33.25 5.53 -20.65
C LYS A 41 33.84 4.13 -20.60
N HIS A 42 34.14 3.63 -19.39
CA HIS A 42 34.69 2.28 -19.16
C HIS A 42 33.98 1.62 -17.98
N GLN A 43 33.97 0.29 -17.94
CA GLN A 43 33.41 -0.46 -16.83
C GLN A 43 34.53 -1.10 -15.99
N PRO A 44 34.44 -1.08 -14.64
CA PRO A 44 35.42 -1.73 -13.80
C PRO A 44 35.41 -3.25 -13.99
N ASN A 45 36.58 -3.89 -13.87
CA ASN A 45 36.73 -5.33 -13.90
C ASN A 45 36.25 -5.97 -12.58
N LYS A 46 36.22 -7.32 -12.50
CA LYS A 46 35.67 -8.05 -11.34
C LYS A 46 36.35 -7.69 -10.02
N ASP A 47 37.67 -7.54 -10.01
CA ASP A 47 38.44 -7.18 -8.81
C ASP A 47 38.19 -5.74 -8.38
N SER A 48 38.23 -4.81 -9.33
CA SER A 48 37.94 -3.39 -9.10
C SER A 48 36.52 -3.18 -8.57
N ARG A 49 35.54 -3.93 -9.07
CA ARG A 49 34.16 -3.93 -8.55
C ARG A 49 34.09 -4.33 -7.09
N LYS A 50 34.84 -5.37 -6.68
CA LYS A 50 34.89 -5.82 -5.29
C LYS A 50 35.44 -4.72 -4.39
N LYS A 51 36.54 -4.08 -4.81
CA LYS A 51 37.19 -2.98 -4.08
C LYS A 51 36.29 -1.74 -3.97
N ILE A 52 35.63 -1.34 -5.07
CA ILE A 52 34.65 -0.24 -5.07
C ILE A 52 33.47 -0.55 -4.13
N ASN A 53 32.95 -1.79 -4.15
CA ASN A 53 31.84 -2.17 -3.27
C ASN A 53 32.24 -2.16 -1.79
N ASN A 54 33.48 -2.55 -1.46
CA ASN A 54 33.99 -2.49 -0.09
C ASN A 54 34.14 -1.04 0.37
N LEU A 55 34.81 -0.20 -0.44
CA LEU A 55 34.98 1.22 -0.14
C LEU A 55 33.62 1.92 0.03
N TYR A 56 32.65 1.66 -0.85
CA TYR A 56 31.32 2.23 -0.74
C TYR A 56 30.62 1.86 0.58
N ARG A 57 30.84 0.64 1.10
CA ARG A 57 30.28 0.20 2.39
C ARG A 57 30.98 0.91 3.55
N GLU A 58 32.30 1.00 3.53
CA GLU A 58 33.10 1.69 4.57
C GLU A 58 32.69 3.16 4.68
N VAL A 59 32.59 3.83 3.53
CA VAL A 59 32.20 5.24 3.47
C VAL A 59 30.77 5.45 3.98
N LYS A 60 29.84 4.56 3.60
CA LYS A 60 28.46 4.60 4.10
C LYS A 60 28.39 4.39 5.62
N GLN A 61 29.19 3.48 6.18
CA GLN A 61 29.27 3.22 7.61
C GLN A 61 29.87 4.41 8.40
N SER A 62 30.83 5.13 7.81
CA SER A 62 31.48 6.28 8.48
C SER A 62 30.59 7.52 8.62
N MET A 63 29.57 7.69 7.76
CA MET A 63 28.57 8.77 7.93
C MET A 63 27.50 8.41 8.97
N THR A 64 27.17 7.12 9.11
CA THR A 64 26.21 6.64 10.12
C THR A 64 26.74 6.81 11.56
N THR A 65 28.07 6.92 11.74
CA THR A 65 28.71 7.01 13.06
C THR A 65 28.97 8.43 13.56
N GLN A 66 28.71 9.48 12.76
CA GLN A 66 28.95 10.88 13.18
C GLN A 66 27.68 11.75 13.24
N THR A 67 26.51 11.25 12.85
CA THR A 67 25.27 12.00 13.00
C THR A 67 24.17 11.05 13.44
N THR A 68 23.69 11.30 14.66
CA THR A 68 22.57 10.64 15.34
C THR A 68 22.93 9.38 16.13
N ILE A 69 22.97 9.55 17.45
CA ILE A 69 22.72 8.48 18.42
C ILE A 69 21.26 8.06 18.22
N GLU A 70 21.01 7.03 17.41
CA GLU A 70 19.80 6.20 17.46
C GLU A 70 20.24 4.89 18.14
N PRO A 71 19.81 4.60 19.37
CA PRO A 71 20.35 3.52 20.19
C PRO A 71 19.90 2.11 19.77
N PHE A 72 19.71 1.83 18.47
CA PHE A 72 19.02 0.61 18.05
C PHE A 72 19.42 -0.03 16.70
N GLU A 73 20.57 0.26 16.09
CA GLU A 73 20.94 -0.40 14.81
C GLU A 73 22.09 -1.44 14.87
N ASP A 74 22.93 -1.44 15.91
CA ASP A 74 24.11 -2.32 15.94
C ASP A 74 23.83 -3.80 16.33
N PHE A 75 22.56 -4.18 16.55
CA PHE A 75 22.21 -5.55 16.94
C PHE A 75 21.74 -6.46 15.79
N TYR A 76 21.49 -5.93 14.57
CA TYR A 76 20.91 -6.72 13.48
C TYR A 76 21.78 -6.79 12.21
N ASP A 77 22.39 -7.96 11.99
CA ASP A 77 22.90 -8.37 10.68
C ASP A 77 21.73 -8.63 9.71
N TRP A 78 21.31 -7.60 8.97
CA TRP A 78 20.24 -7.68 7.97
C TRP A 78 20.53 -8.67 6.83
N SER A 79 21.78 -9.09 6.62
CA SER A 79 22.13 -10.11 5.62
C SER A 79 21.83 -11.54 6.10
N LYS A 80 21.72 -11.73 7.42
CA LYS A 80 21.30 -12.98 8.07
C LYS A 80 19.82 -13.02 8.43
N MET A 81 19.10 -11.90 8.30
CA MET A 81 17.64 -11.93 8.29
C MET A 81 17.18 -12.69 7.04
N LYS A 82 16.92 -13.99 7.18
CA LYS A 82 15.93 -14.66 6.33
C LYS A 82 14.73 -13.71 6.32
N LYS A 83 14.33 -13.19 5.16
CA LYS A 83 13.08 -12.42 5.03
C LYS A 83 11.97 -13.31 5.55
N LYS A 84 11.70 -13.23 6.85
CA LYS A 84 10.67 -14.01 7.51
C LYS A 84 9.41 -13.37 6.97
N LYS A 85 8.77 -14.06 6.04
CA LYS A 85 7.56 -13.55 5.41
C LYS A 85 6.60 -13.16 6.52
N PRO A 86 6.01 -11.96 6.45
CA PRO A 86 5.14 -11.48 7.50
C PRO A 86 4.04 -12.51 7.77
N THR A 87 3.74 -12.71 9.06
CA THR A 87 2.64 -13.57 9.51
C THR A 87 1.46 -12.66 9.78
N THR A 88 0.28 -13.03 9.27
CA THR A 88 -0.92 -12.20 9.39
C THR A 88 -2.04 -12.99 10.06
N GLU A 89 -2.82 -12.30 10.87
CA GLU A 89 -3.98 -12.83 11.58
C GLU A 89 -5.28 -12.56 10.80
N VAL A 90 -6.30 -13.38 11.07
CA VAL A 90 -7.65 -13.21 10.52
C VAL A 90 -8.35 -12.10 11.30
N ILE A 91 -8.84 -11.09 10.60
CA ILE A 91 -9.55 -9.95 11.20
C ILE A 91 -11.07 -10.07 11.09
N ALA A 92 -11.56 -10.77 10.06
CA ALA A 92 -12.98 -10.97 9.84
C ALA A 92 -13.21 -12.20 8.97
N THR A 93 -14.38 -12.82 9.11
CA THR A 93 -14.85 -13.89 8.25
C THR A 93 -16.15 -13.46 7.61
N GLN A 94 -16.19 -13.46 6.28
CA GLN A 94 -17.35 -13.04 5.52
C GLN A 94 -17.94 -14.23 4.76
N GLN A 95 -19.27 -14.30 4.69
CA GLN A 95 -19.96 -15.28 3.84
C GLN A 95 -20.23 -14.70 2.46
N PHE A 96 -19.91 -15.50 1.44
CA PHE A 96 -20.22 -15.21 0.04
C PHE A 96 -20.88 -16.45 -0.60
N GLY A 97 -22.20 -16.40 -0.71
CA GLY A 97 -23.00 -17.58 -1.07
C GLY A 97 -22.80 -18.69 -0.03
N ASN A 98 -22.41 -19.88 -0.48
CA ASN A 98 -22.16 -21.03 0.40
C ASN A 98 -20.69 -21.16 0.86
N LYS A 99 -19.85 -20.16 0.57
CA LYS A 99 -18.43 -20.16 0.95
C LYS A 99 -18.16 -19.08 1.99
N SER A 100 -17.47 -19.43 3.07
CA SER A 100 -16.83 -18.45 3.94
C SER A 100 -15.44 -18.11 3.41
N PHE A 101 -15.04 -16.85 3.50
CA PHE A 101 -13.67 -16.42 3.23
C PHE A 101 -13.16 -15.56 4.40
N GLU A 102 -11.87 -15.71 4.68
CA GLU A 102 -11.19 -15.01 5.77
C GLU A 102 -10.50 -13.77 5.21
N ILE A 103 -10.67 -12.65 5.89
CA ILE A 103 -9.96 -11.40 5.63
C ILE A 103 -8.79 -11.33 6.61
N TYR A 104 -7.61 -11.06 6.07
CA TYR A 104 -6.36 -10.97 6.80
C TYR A 104 -5.93 -9.51 6.92
N GLY A 105 -5.02 -9.19 7.85
CA GLY A 105 -4.33 -7.90 7.88
C GLY A 105 -4.80 -7.03 9.03
N ASN A 106 -5.24 -5.82 8.73
CA ASN A 106 -5.92 -4.93 9.67
C ASN A 106 -7.08 -4.20 8.96
N LYS A 107 -7.87 -3.44 9.72
CA LYS A 107 -9.05 -2.74 9.20
C LYS A 107 -8.73 -1.80 8.04
N ASP A 108 -7.57 -1.14 8.08
CA ASP A 108 -7.16 -0.15 7.08
C ASP A 108 -6.48 -0.79 5.86
N ASN A 109 -5.89 -1.96 6.03
CA ASN A 109 -5.13 -2.69 5.01
C ASN A 109 -5.57 -4.16 5.01
N PRO A 110 -6.78 -4.45 4.51
CA PRO A 110 -7.25 -5.82 4.39
C PRO A 110 -6.50 -6.57 3.29
N LEU A 111 -6.30 -7.87 3.53
CA LEU A 111 -5.62 -8.79 2.64
C LEU A 111 -6.50 -10.00 2.35
N PHE A 112 -6.48 -10.44 1.09
CA PHE A 112 -7.34 -11.49 0.57
C PHE A 112 -6.53 -12.61 -0.07
N ILE A 113 -6.79 -13.88 0.26
CA ILE A 113 -6.07 -15.00 -0.36
C ILE A 113 -6.44 -15.08 -1.84
N ALA A 114 -5.45 -14.94 -2.73
CA ALA A 114 -5.67 -14.86 -4.18
C ALA A 114 -6.38 -16.11 -4.75
N VAL A 115 -6.08 -17.29 -4.20
CA VAL A 115 -6.74 -18.55 -4.61
C VAL A 115 -8.21 -18.55 -4.24
N GLU A 116 -8.57 -18.10 -3.04
CA GLU A 116 -9.96 -18.02 -2.59
C GLU A 116 -10.76 -17.00 -3.41
N VAL A 117 -10.15 -15.85 -3.71
CA VAL A 117 -10.73 -14.85 -4.62
C VAL A 117 -10.96 -15.45 -6.00
N ALA A 118 -9.97 -16.14 -6.58
CA ALA A 118 -10.11 -16.79 -7.88
C ALA A 118 -11.25 -17.82 -7.89
N GLU A 119 -11.34 -18.66 -6.86
CA GLU A 119 -12.44 -19.61 -6.69
C GLU A 119 -13.81 -18.93 -6.58
N MET A 120 -13.89 -17.81 -5.85
CA MET A 120 -15.13 -17.06 -5.64
C MET A 120 -15.73 -16.62 -6.97
N ILE A 121 -14.89 -16.10 -7.87
CA ILE A 121 -15.27 -15.66 -9.22
C ILE A 121 -15.15 -16.75 -10.29
N GLU A 122 -14.88 -17.99 -9.90
CA GLU A 122 -14.79 -19.16 -10.78
C GLU A 122 -13.71 -19.04 -11.86
N VAL A 123 -12.56 -18.45 -11.50
CA VAL A 123 -11.33 -18.43 -12.29
C VAL A 123 -10.49 -19.65 -11.92
N GLN A 124 -10.15 -20.47 -12.91
CA GLN A 124 -9.43 -21.73 -12.70
C GLN A 124 -7.92 -21.53 -12.47
N ASN A 125 -7.31 -20.55 -13.15
CA ASN A 125 -5.87 -20.35 -13.09
C ASN A 125 -5.52 -19.08 -12.31
N THR A 126 -5.23 -19.25 -11.01
CA THR A 126 -4.79 -18.16 -10.13
C THR A 126 -3.46 -17.57 -10.57
N THR A 127 -2.55 -18.37 -11.12
CA THR A 127 -1.24 -17.88 -11.59
C THR A 127 -1.39 -16.89 -12.75
N ASP A 128 -2.28 -17.17 -13.70
CA ASP A 128 -2.55 -16.26 -14.81
C ASP A 128 -3.30 -15.01 -14.37
N LEU A 129 -4.12 -15.11 -13.33
CA LEU A 129 -4.74 -13.96 -12.68
C LEU A 129 -3.68 -13.06 -12.03
N LEU A 130 -2.75 -13.62 -11.25
CA LEU A 130 -1.68 -12.88 -10.57
C LEU A 130 -0.67 -12.21 -11.51
N LYS A 131 -0.53 -12.69 -12.75
CA LYS A 131 0.33 -12.05 -13.77
C LYS A 131 -0.23 -10.73 -14.30
N ARG A 132 -1.53 -10.51 -14.14
CA ARG A 132 -2.23 -9.31 -14.65
C ARG A 132 -2.43 -8.24 -13.59
N ILE A 133 -1.91 -8.50 -12.38
CA ILE A 133 -1.99 -7.62 -11.23
C ILE A 133 -0.62 -6.99 -11.03
N ASP A 134 -0.62 -5.70 -10.70
CA ASP A 134 0.60 -4.97 -10.41
C ASP A 134 1.37 -5.56 -9.22
N GLU A 135 2.70 -5.40 -9.23
CA GLU A 135 3.58 -6.07 -8.27
C GLU A 135 3.43 -5.55 -6.83
N ASP A 136 2.95 -4.32 -6.65
CA ASP A 136 2.65 -3.70 -5.36
C ASP A 136 1.27 -4.07 -4.80
N GLU A 137 0.36 -4.52 -5.66
CA GLU A 137 -0.99 -4.93 -5.27
C GLU A 137 -1.10 -6.42 -4.88
N LYS A 138 -0.03 -7.19 -5.07
CA LYS A 138 0.08 -8.60 -4.69
C LYS A 138 1.25 -8.85 -3.75
N LEU A 139 1.03 -9.72 -2.78
CA LEU A 139 1.98 -10.00 -1.71
C LEU A 139 2.12 -11.51 -1.48
N THR A 140 3.23 -11.94 -0.89
CA THR A 140 3.43 -13.34 -0.50
C THR A 140 3.62 -13.44 1.00
N TYR A 141 2.66 -14.11 1.66
CA TYR A 141 2.61 -14.26 3.12
C TYR A 141 2.72 -15.73 3.53
N VAL A 142 3.13 -15.98 4.77
CA VAL A 142 3.05 -17.31 5.37
C VAL A 142 1.91 -17.30 6.37
N ILE A 143 0.89 -18.12 6.09
CA ILE A 143 -0.25 -18.31 6.99
C ILE A 143 -0.13 -19.66 7.71
N SER A 144 -0.69 -19.73 8.92
CA SER A 144 -0.85 -20.99 9.65
C SER A 144 -2.29 -21.45 9.51
N ARG A 145 -2.52 -22.52 8.75
CA ARG A 145 -3.86 -23.11 8.56
C ARG A 145 -3.80 -24.59 8.91
N ALA A 146 -4.72 -25.03 9.77
CA ALA A 146 -4.77 -26.41 10.29
C ALA A 146 -3.42 -26.92 10.86
N GLY A 147 -2.71 -26.06 11.60
CA GLY A 147 -1.42 -26.39 12.21
C GLY A 147 -0.23 -26.44 11.25
N GLN A 148 -0.43 -26.21 9.95
CA GLN A 148 0.63 -26.16 8.94
C GLN A 148 0.89 -24.73 8.48
N LYS A 149 2.18 -24.37 8.41
CA LYS A 149 2.62 -23.11 7.80
C LYS A 149 2.69 -23.28 6.29
N ARG A 150 1.94 -22.46 5.56
CA ARG A 150 1.90 -22.47 4.10
C ARG A 150 2.14 -21.08 3.56
N GLU A 151 2.89 -21.05 2.46
CA GLU A 151 3.09 -19.83 1.69
C GLU A 151 1.90 -19.63 0.75
N VAL A 152 1.32 -18.44 0.79
CA VAL A 152 0.16 -18.07 -0.03
C VAL A 152 0.36 -16.70 -0.66
N ASN A 153 -0.20 -16.54 -1.86
CA ASN A 153 -0.30 -15.24 -2.50
C ASN A 153 -1.56 -14.54 -1.99
N MET A 154 -1.38 -13.30 -1.54
CA MET A 154 -2.40 -12.41 -1.04
C MET A 154 -2.56 -11.23 -2.00
N LEU A 155 -3.77 -10.68 -2.05
CA LEU A 155 -4.11 -9.45 -2.73
C LEU A 155 -4.40 -8.37 -1.71
N THR A 156 -3.94 -7.16 -2.00
CA THR A 156 -4.43 -5.95 -1.33
C THR A 156 -5.87 -5.66 -1.76
N GLU A 157 -6.51 -4.69 -1.11
CA GLU A 157 -7.84 -4.20 -1.54
C GLU A 157 -7.82 -3.71 -3.00
N PHE A 158 -6.81 -2.95 -3.39
CA PHE A 158 -6.67 -2.50 -4.78
C PHE A 158 -6.47 -3.67 -5.74
N GLY A 159 -5.64 -4.66 -5.37
CA GLY A 159 -5.45 -5.88 -6.17
C GLY A 159 -6.73 -6.71 -6.30
N LEU A 160 -7.57 -6.76 -5.26
CA LEU A 160 -8.90 -7.37 -5.33
C LEU A 160 -9.79 -6.64 -6.34
N TYR A 161 -9.81 -5.31 -6.31
CA TYR A 161 -10.57 -4.52 -7.27
C TYR A 161 -10.05 -4.73 -8.69
N GLU A 162 -8.75 -4.73 -8.90
CA GLU A 162 -8.17 -4.99 -10.22
C GLU A 162 -8.65 -6.33 -10.80
N VAL A 163 -8.59 -7.39 -10.00
CA VAL A 163 -9.11 -8.72 -10.38
C VAL A 163 -10.58 -8.68 -10.77
N LEU A 164 -11.42 -8.07 -9.95
CA LEU A 164 -12.87 -8.01 -10.17
C LEU A 164 -13.22 -7.15 -11.39
N PHE A 165 -12.51 -6.04 -11.60
CA PHE A 165 -12.76 -5.13 -12.70
C PHE A 165 -12.31 -5.72 -14.04
N GLN A 166 -11.17 -6.42 -14.08
CA GLN A 166 -10.67 -7.10 -15.28
C GLN A 166 -11.44 -8.38 -15.63
N SER A 167 -12.07 -9.04 -14.66
CA SER A 167 -12.74 -10.33 -14.88
C SER A 167 -14.03 -10.20 -15.72
N ARG A 168 -14.27 -11.21 -16.59
CA ARG A 168 -15.48 -11.32 -17.42
C ARG A 168 -16.55 -12.22 -16.81
N LYS A 169 -16.31 -12.78 -15.62
CA LYS A 169 -17.18 -13.76 -14.96
C LYS A 169 -18.47 -13.11 -14.41
N PRO A 170 -19.59 -13.84 -14.32
CA PRO A 170 -20.88 -13.27 -13.90
C PRO A 170 -20.83 -12.55 -12.53
N LYS A 171 -20.28 -13.18 -11.50
CA LYS A 171 -20.13 -12.59 -10.15
C LYS A 171 -19.32 -11.29 -10.15
N ALA A 172 -18.23 -11.25 -10.94
CA ALA A 172 -17.43 -10.03 -11.09
C ALA A 172 -18.20 -8.92 -11.83
N LYS A 173 -19.12 -9.27 -12.75
CA LYS A 173 -20.00 -8.30 -13.41
C LYS A 173 -21.07 -7.75 -12.46
N GLU A 174 -21.63 -8.59 -11.59
CA GLU A 174 -22.57 -8.17 -10.55
C GLU A 174 -21.92 -7.18 -9.59
N PHE A 175 -20.73 -7.51 -9.07
CA PHE A 175 -19.94 -6.60 -8.24
C PHE A 175 -19.69 -5.26 -8.94
N LYS A 176 -19.21 -5.29 -10.19
CA LYS A 176 -19.02 -4.06 -10.99
C LYS A 176 -20.29 -3.24 -11.14
N LYS A 177 -21.46 -3.87 -11.26
CA LYS A 177 -22.74 -3.17 -11.37
C LYS A 177 -23.08 -2.45 -10.06
N VAL A 178 -22.89 -3.13 -8.93
CA VAL A 178 -23.07 -2.52 -7.59
C VAL A 178 -22.14 -1.33 -7.40
N VAL A 179 -20.83 -1.49 -7.66
CA VAL A 179 -19.87 -0.38 -7.53
C VAL A 179 -20.23 0.79 -8.46
N LYS A 180 -20.61 0.52 -9.71
CA LYS A 180 -21.06 1.58 -10.63
C LYS A 180 -22.31 2.31 -10.14
N ASN A 181 -23.24 1.61 -9.51
CA ASN A 181 -24.42 2.23 -8.91
C ASN A 181 -24.04 3.12 -7.74
N ILE A 182 -23.19 2.63 -6.82
CA ILE A 182 -22.66 3.41 -5.69
C ILE A 182 -21.98 4.69 -6.19
N LEU A 183 -21.06 4.57 -7.16
CA LEU A 183 -20.38 5.73 -7.73
C LEU A 183 -21.36 6.71 -8.42
N LYS A 184 -22.41 6.20 -9.07
CA LYS A 184 -23.46 7.05 -9.66
C LYS A 184 -24.27 7.77 -8.58
N GLU A 185 -24.62 7.11 -7.50
CA GLU A 185 -25.33 7.69 -6.36
C GLU A 185 -24.49 8.77 -5.69
N ILE A 186 -23.22 8.50 -5.41
CA ILE A 186 -22.27 9.50 -4.91
C ILE A 186 -22.20 10.71 -5.85
N ARG A 187 -22.10 10.50 -7.18
CA ARG A 187 -22.05 11.60 -8.16
C ARG A 187 -23.35 12.43 -8.20
N VAL A 188 -24.52 11.80 -8.03
CA VAL A 188 -25.83 12.47 -8.17
C VAL A 188 -26.25 13.13 -6.86
N ASN A 189 -26.15 12.40 -5.75
CA ASN A 189 -26.66 12.81 -4.45
C ASN A 189 -25.57 13.51 -3.60
N GLY A 190 -24.30 13.23 -3.89
CA GLY A 190 -23.15 13.59 -3.07
C GLY A 190 -22.82 12.57 -1.98
N TYR A 191 -23.61 11.49 -1.84
CA TYR A 191 -23.49 10.47 -0.79
C TYR A 191 -24.17 9.14 -1.20
N TYR A 192 -23.94 8.06 -0.44
CA TYR A 192 -24.55 6.72 -0.61
C TYR A 192 -25.18 6.26 0.70
N MET A 193 -26.48 5.91 0.71
CA MET A 193 -27.22 5.47 1.91
C MET A 193 -27.70 4.01 1.80
N GLN A 194 -26.79 3.09 2.08
CA GLN A 194 -27.09 1.70 2.45
C GLN A 194 -25.83 1.07 3.07
N GLY A 195 -25.48 1.49 4.30
CA GLY A 195 -24.30 1.02 5.08
C GLY A 195 -23.07 1.93 5.01
N GLU A 196 -23.20 3.18 5.49
CA GLU A 196 -22.59 4.40 4.95
C GLU A 196 -21.12 4.73 5.27
N LEU A 197 -20.40 5.29 4.28
CA LEU A 197 -19.16 6.02 4.48
C LEU A 197 -19.46 7.46 4.96
N ILE A 198 -19.10 7.75 6.21
CA ILE A 198 -18.91 9.11 6.76
C ILE A 198 -17.38 9.31 6.79
N GLN A 199 -16.79 10.37 6.21
CA GLN A 199 -16.37 11.56 6.98
C GLN A 199 -15.60 12.56 6.10
N ASP A 200 -15.74 13.84 6.43
CA ASP A 200 -14.62 14.64 6.92
C ASP A 200 -15.05 15.24 8.28
N GLN A 201 -14.36 14.85 9.37
CA GLN A 201 -14.64 15.24 10.77
C GLN A 201 -14.05 16.62 11.14
N PRO A 202 -14.47 17.20 12.29
CA PRO A 202 -13.72 16.95 13.52
C PRO A 202 -14.58 16.36 14.65
N THR A 203 -13.94 15.49 15.42
CA THR A 203 -14.44 14.71 16.55
C THR A 203 -15.19 15.51 17.61
N GLN A 204 -16.29 14.94 18.12
CA GLN A 204 -16.52 14.85 19.56
C GLN A 204 -17.42 13.67 19.93
N SER A 205 -16.88 12.92 20.90
CA SER A 205 -17.38 11.78 21.69
C SER A 205 -18.87 11.49 21.75
N ALA A 206 -19.15 10.18 21.67
CA ALA A 206 -20.18 9.40 22.36
C ALA A 206 -21.61 9.97 22.38
N ILE A 207 -22.53 9.27 21.72
CA ILE A 207 -23.76 8.68 22.31
C ILE A 207 -24.39 7.81 21.22
N GLU A 208 -24.47 6.50 21.49
CA GLU A 208 -25.42 5.61 20.81
C GLU A 208 -26.84 5.97 21.26
N LEU A 209 -27.64 6.46 20.31
CA LEU A 209 -29.10 6.45 20.35
C LEU A 209 -29.58 6.68 18.90
N ASN A 210 -29.81 5.57 18.19
CA ASN A 210 -30.29 5.48 16.80
C ASN A 210 -29.48 6.32 15.79
N SER A 211 -28.63 5.65 15.00
CA SER A 211 -27.74 6.23 13.97
C SER A 211 -28.38 7.35 13.14
N ASP A 212 -29.67 7.18 12.86
CA ASP A 212 -30.45 7.99 11.93
C ASP A 212 -30.80 9.36 12.54
N MET A 213 -31.11 9.39 13.84
CA MET A 213 -31.46 10.63 14.55
C MET A 213 -30.22 11.46 14.90
N ALA A 214 -29.11 10.79 15.21
CA ALA A 214 -27.82 11.45 15.41
C ALA A 214 -27.33 12.10 14.10
N TYR A 215 -27.55 11.43 12.96
CA TYR A 215 -27.22 11.95 11.64
C TYR A 215 -28.02 13.20 11.27
N ILE A 216 -29.35 13.18 11.45
CA ILE A 216 -30.20 14.36 11.20
C ILE A 216 -29.74 15.55 12.08
N LYS A 217 -29.44 15.30 13.35
CA LYS A 217 -28.97 16.36 14.28
C LYS A 217 -27.64 16.99 13.83
N ASN A 218 -26.67 16.18 13.40
CA ASN A 218 -25.40 16.69 12.88
C ASN A 218 -25.62 17.52 11.62
N ARG A 219 -26.49 17.07 10.71
CA ARG A 219 -26.76 17.80 9.47
C ARG A 219 -27.51 19.11 9.69
N LEU A 220 -28.42 19.15 10.68
CA LEU A 220 -29.06 20.38 11.13
C LEU A 220 -28.05 21.35 11.77
N ALA A 221 -27.02 20.86 12.45
CA ALA A 221 -25.95 21.69 12.99
C ALA A 221 -25.06 22.28 11.87
N GLU A 222 -24.75 21.50 10.82
CA GLU A 222 -24.01 22.00 9.65
C GLU A 222 -24.75 23.15 8.93
N LEU A 223 -26.09 23.10 8.86
CA LEU A 223 -26.90 24.19 8.29
C LEU A 223 -26.71 25.52 9.02
N GLN A 224 -26.43 25.50 10.32
CA GLN A 224 -26.16 26.71 11.10
C GLN A 224 -24.82 27.35 10.74
N SER A 225 -23.88 26.58 10.18
CA SER A 225 -22.57 27.07 9.73
C SER A 225 -22.57 27.62 8.31
N MET A 226 -23.65 27.40 7.54
CA MET A 226 -23.77 27.88 6.17
C MET A 226 -24.10 29.38 6.14
N THR A 227 -23.43 30.13 5.26
CA THR A 227 -23.54 31.59 5.18
C THR A 227 -24.45 32.07 4.06
N THR A 228 -24.79 31.22 3.08
CA THR A 228 -25.64 31.59 1.95
C THR A 228 -27.05 31.00 2.04
N MET A 229 -28.04 31.80 1.65
CA MET A 229 -29.45 31.38 1.65
C MET A 229 -29.72 30.25 0.64
N ALA A 230 -28.94 30.16 -0.43
CA ALA A 230 -29.06 29.09 -1.41
C ALA A 230 -28.59 27.75 -0.82
N ASP A 231 -27.45 27.75 -0.14
CA ASP A 231 -26.88 26.55 0.49
C ASP A 231 -27.77 26.07 1.64
N ILE A 232 -28.29 26.99 2.46
CA ILE A 232 -29.24 26.68 3.53
C ILE A 232 -30.51 26.02 2.96
N LYS A 233 -31.08 26.56 1.88
CA LYS A 233 -32.28 25.99 1.24
C LYS A 233 -32.02 24.60 0.66
N ILE A 234 -30.87 24.40 0.01
CA ILE A 234 -30.48 23.10 -0.55
C ILE A 234 -30.25 22.09 0.57
N GLY A 235 -29.55 22.49 1.62
CA GLY A 235 -29.29 21.64 2.78
C GLY A 235 -30.59 21.25 3.49
N LEU A 236 -31.52 22.19 3.71
CA LEU A 236 -32.84 21.94 4.30
C LEU A 236 -33.67 20.95 3.47
N ALA A 237 -33.70 21.12 2.15
CA ALA A 237 -34.42 20.22 1.26
C ALA A 237 -33.83 18.80 1.29
N LYS A 238 -32.50 18.68 1.40
CA LYS A 238 -31.82 17.39 1.53
C LYS A 238 -32.08 16.75 2.90
N THR A 239 -31.98 17.49 3.99
CA THR A 239 -32.25 16.96 5.34
C THR A 239 -33.68 16.48 5.49
N TYR A 240 -34.63 17.24 4.95
CA TYR A 240 -36.05 16.89 5.01
C TYR A 240 -36.34 15.60 4.22
N ARG A 241 -35.75 15.47 3.02
CA ARG A 241 -35.88 14.25 2.22
C ARG A 241 -35.28 13.02 2.89
N ILE A 242 -34.20 13.19 3.65
CA ILE A 242 -33.59 12.10 4.43
C ILE A 242 -34.50 11.71 5.59
N ALA A 243 -35.12 12.67 6.28
CA ALA A 243 -36.07 12.40 7.35
C ALA A 243 -37.32 11.65 6.85
N GLU A 244 -37.88 12.01 5.69
CA GLU A 244 -39.00 11.28 5.09
C GLU A 244 -38.65 9.81 4.78
N LEU A 245 -37.44 9.54 4.29
CA LEU A 245 -36.99 8.18 3.96
C LEU A 245 -36.70 7.31 5.20
N MET A 246 -36.66 7.90 6.39
CA MET A 246 -36.42 7.21 7.66
C MET A 246 -37.73 6.83 8.38
N GLU A 247 -38.88 7.36 7.95
CA GLU A 247 -40.20 7.05 8.52
C GLU A 247 -40.89 5.83 7.86
N ASP A 248 -40.36 5.34 6.74
CA ASP A 248 -40.84 4.17 5.96
C ASP A 248 -40.02 2.88 6.25
#